data_AF-A0A183NIR2-F1
#
_entry.id   AF-A0A183NIR2-F1
#
_cell.length_a   1.000
_cell.length_b   1.000
_cell.length_c   1.000
_cell.angle_alpha   90.00
_cell.angle_beta   90.00
_cell.angle_gamma   90.00
#
_symmetry.space_group_name_H-M   'P 1'
#
loop_
_entity.id
_entity.type
_entity.pdbx_description
1 polymer ?
#
loop_
_entity_poly.entity_id
_entity_poly.type
_entity_poly.pdbx_seq_one_letter_code
_entity_poly.pdbx_strand_id
1 'polypeptide(L)'
;CWLKTYNPSPEEYPDKHVRPGHSRYSFIVGIIPLARNIDFFTPLTNFGVYYDNKIFGRYAEDGRPPFYCSEMDTIIKGSYYY
;
A
#
# COMPACT_ATOMS: atom_id res chain seq x y z
N CYS A 1 3.10 -1.44 -2.37
CA CYS A 1 3.60 -2.33 -3.43
C CYS A 1 2.65 -3.46 -3.76
N TRP A 2 2.35 -4.39 -2.83
CA TRP A 2 1.53 -5.57 -3.11
C TRP A 2 0.21 -5.27 -3.85
N LEU A 3 -0.58 -4.29 -3.39
CA LEU A 3 -1.82 -3.86 -4.07
C LEU A 3 -1.60 -3.40 -5.53
N LYS A 4 -0.49 -2.69 -5.82
CA LYS A 4 -0.15 -2.23 -7.19
C LYS A 4 0.31 -3.41 -8.06
N THR A 5 1.07 -4.34 -7.48
CA THR A 5 1.67 -5.47 -8.20
C THR A 5 0.64 -6.52 -8.58
N TYR A 6 -0.23 -6.89 -7.64
CA TYR A 6 -1.16 -8.00 -7.82
C TYR A 6 -2.57 -7.54 -8.22
N ASN A 7 -2.89 -6.25 -8.00
CA ASN A 7 -4.20 -5.66 -8.27
C ASN A 7 -5.37 -6.60 -7.90
N PRO A 8 -5.41 -7.04 -6.64
CA PRO A 8 -6.38 -8.04 -6.20
C PRO A 8 -7.81 -7.50 -6.30
N SER A 9 -8.75 -8.41 -6.51
CA SER A 9 -10.17 -8.07 -6.46
C SER A 9 -10.58 -7.71 -5.04
N PRO A 10 -11.49 -6.75 -4.82
CA PRO A 10 -12.11 -6.51 -3.51
C PRO A 10 -12.63 -7.80 -2.84
N GLU A 11 -13.06 -8.76 -3.66
CA GLU A 11 -13.57 -10.09 -3.28
C GLU A 11 -12.57 -10.92 -2.47
N GLU A 12 -11.28 -10.68 -2.65
CA GLU A 12 -10.22 -11.39 -1.95
C GLU A 12 -10.07 -10.93 -0.48
N TYR A 13 -10.58 -9.74 -0.13
CA TYR A 13 -10.71 -9.33 1.27
C TYR A 13 -11.93 -10.03 1.88
N PRO A 14 -11.79 -10.97 2.84
CA PRO A 14 -12.92 -11.70 3.41
C PRO A 14 -13.97 -10.80 4.10
N ASP A 15 -15.24 -11.09 3.85
CA ASP A 15 -16.37 -10.44 4.53
C ASP A 15 -16.93 -11.27 5.70
N LYS A 16 -16.84 -12.59 5.62
CA LYS A 16 -17.41 -13.52 6.61
C LYS A 16 -16.34 -14.43 7.20
N HIS A 17 -16.63 -15.01 8.37
CA HIS A 17 -15.74 -15.92 9.10
C HIS A 17 -14.39 -15.29 9.48
N VAL A 18 -14.42 -13.99 9.80
CA VAL A 18 -13.27 -13.22 10.27
C VAL A 18 -13.49 -12.74 11.70
N ARG A 19 -12.41 -12.28 12.34
CA ARG A 19 -12.51 -11.66 13.67
C ARG A 19 -13.39 -10.40 13.60
N PRO A 20 -14.16 -10.09 14.66
CA PRO A 20 -14.96 -8.87 14.71
C PRO A 20 -14.14 -7.61 14.36
N GLY A 21 -14.69 -6.74 13.52
CA GLY A 21 -14.02 -5.52 13.05
C GLY A 21 -13.08 -5.71 11.84
N HIS A 22 -12.77 -6.96 11.46
CA HIS A 22 -11.87 -7.27 10.33
C HIS A 22 -12.60 -7.72 9.06
N SER A 23 -13.93 -7.59 8.96
CA SER A 23 -14.60 -7.84 7.69
C SER A 23 -14.37 -6.69 6.71
N ARG A 24 -14.38 -7.01 5.42
CA ARG A 24 -14.33 -6.03 4.33
C ARG A 24 -15.21 -4.80 4.56
N TYR A 25 -16.45 -5.02 5.02
CA TYR A 25 -17.43 -3.95 5.25
C TYR A 25 -17.55 -3.50 6.71
N SER A 26 -16.72 -4.01 7.62
CA SER A 26 -16.64 -3.50 9.00
C SER A 26 -16.09 -2.07 9.00
N PHE A 27 -16.68 -1.20 9.83
CA PHE A 27 -16.11 0.11 10.13
C PHE A 27 -14.84 -0.04 10.97
N ILE A 28 -13.82 0.74 10.64
CA ILE A 28 -12.58 0.79 11.41
C ILE A 28 -12.85 1.56 12.70
N VAL A 29 -12.57 0.90 13.83
CA VAL A 29 -12.74 1.49 15.16
C VAL A 29 -11.79 2.67 15.32
N GLY A 30 -12.32 3.82 15.77
CA GLY A 30 -11.52 5.01 16.08
C GLY A 30 -11.32 5.98 14.92
N ILE A 31 -11.91 5.74 13.74
CA ILE A 31 -11.89 6.68 12.61
C ILE A 31 -13.22 7.45 12.51
N ILE A 32 -13.15 8.77 12.40
CA ILE A 32 -14.27 9.68 12.17
C ILE A 32 -13.90 10.63 11.00
N PRO A 33 -14.73 10.77 9.94
CA PRO A 33 -16.02 10.09 9.71
C PRO A 33 -15.86 8.57 9.51
N LEU A 34 -16.97 7.82 9.64
CA LEU A 34 -16.95 6.36 9.53
C LEU A 34 -16.37 5.91 8.18
N ALA A 35 -15.40 5.01 8.23
CA ALA A 35 -14.77 4.41 7.06
C ALA A 35 -14.63 2.89 7.26
N ARG A 36 -14.82 2.13 6.19
CA ARG A 36 -14.77 0.67 6.19
C ARG A 36 -13.39 0.19 5.77
N ASN A 37 -13.04 -1.05 6.12
CA ASN A 37 -11.78 -1.65 5.69
C ASN A 37 -11.60 -1.60 4.16
N ILE A 38 -12.66 -1.85 3.39
CA ILE A 38 -12.61 -1.81 1.92
C ILE A 38 -12.31 -0.44 1.34
N ASP A 39 -12.67 0.63 2.05
CA ASP A 39 -12.41 2.00 1.58
C ASP A 39 -10.89 2.27 1.55
N PHE A 40 -10.09 1.50 2.32
CA PHE A 40 -8.63 1.54 2.35
C PHE A 40 -7.95 0.44 1.50
N PHE A 41 -8.71 -0.50 0.94
CA PHE A 41 -8.17 -1.58 0.10
C PHE A 41 -7.99 -1.12 -1.34
N THR A 42 -7.20 -0.07 -1.52
CA THR A 42 -6.96 0.60 -2.80
C THR A 42 -5.54 1.16 -2.85
N PRO A 43 -4.92 1.36 -4.03
CA PRO A 43 -3.60 1.97 -4.13
C PRO A 43 -3.54 3.36 -3.45
N LEU A 44 -2.40 3.67 -2.83
CA LEU A 44 -2.18 4.93 -2.11
C LEU A 44 -2.34 6.19 -2.98
N THR A 45 -2.14 6.05 -4.29
CA THR A 45 -2.36 7.10 -5.27
C THR A 45 -3.80 7.64 -5.23
N ASN A 46 -4.78 6.81 -4.86
CA ASN A 46 -6.17 7.21 -4.73
C ASN A 46 -6.42 8.09 -3.48
N PHE A 47 -5.47 8.10 -2.54
CA PHE A 47 -5.46 9.03 -1.41
C PHE A 47 -4.56 10.25 -1.66
N GLY A 48 -4.01 10.40 -2.87
CA GLY A 48 -3.03 11.44 -3.19
C GLY A 48 -1.67 11.25 -2.49
N VAL A 49 -1.43 10.08 -1.90
CA VAL A 49 -0.17 9.75 -1.20
C VAL A 49 0.72 8.94 -2.14
N TYR A 50 1.96 9.40 -2.28
CA TYR A 50 2.99 8.73 -3.05
C TYR A 50 4.15 8.42 -2.11
N TYR A 51 4.64 7.18 -2.14
CA TYR A 51 5.94 6.90 -1.56
C TYR A 51 6.98 7.62 -2.42
N ASP A 52 7.73 8.55 -1.83
CA ASP A 52 8.87 9.16 -2.52
C ASP A 52 9.95 8.08 -2.73
N ASN A 53 10.50 8.05 -3.93
CA ASN A 53 11.66 7.26 -4.34
C ASN A 53 12.92 7.75 -3.61
N LYS A 54 12.85 8.89 -2.91
CA LYS A 54 13.92 9.41 -2.06
C LYS A 54 14.12 8.53 -0.85
N ILE A 55 15.39 8.17 -0.71
CA ILE A 55 16.00 7.32 0.30
C ILE A 55 15.74 7.93 1.69
N PHE A 56 14.63 7.59 2.33
CA PHE A 56 14.57 7.58 3.79
C PHE A 56 15.04 6.19 4.25
N GLY A 57 16.21 6.18 4.89
CA GLY A 57 16.93 4.95 5.23
C GLY A 57 17.84 4.52 4.08
N ARG A 58 19.14 4.80 4.21
CA ARG A 58 20.21 4.21 3.37
C ARG A 58 20.18 2.67 3.41
N TYR A 59 19.43 2.13 4.35
CA TYR A 59 19.10 0.74 4.58
C TYR A 59 17.62 0.71 5.02
N ALA A 60 16.85 -0.30 4.64
CA ALA A 60 15.75 -0.71 5.50
C ALA A 60 16.32 -0.97 6.91
N GLU A 61 15.55 -0.82 8.00
CA GLU A 61 16.10 -0.95 9.36
C GLU A 61 16.83 -2.30 9.63
N ASP A 62 16.71 -3.27 8.72
CA ASP A 62 17.37 -4.57 8.70
C ASP A 62 18.62 -4.68 7.79
N GLY A 63 19.15 -3.58 7.26
CA GLY A 63 20.34 -3.60 6.38
C GLY A 63 20.06 -4.04 4.94
N ARG A 64 18.80 -4.32 4.59
CA ARG A 64 18.43 -4.79 3.23
C ARG A 64 18.33 -3.63 2.24
N PRO A 65 18.55 -3.91 0.94
CA PRO A 65 18.34 -2.91 -0.10
C PRO A 65 16.87 -2.44 -0.12
N PRO A 66 16.61 -1.22 -0.58
CA PRO A 66 15.25 -0.71 -0.73
C PRO A 66 14.41 -1.63 -1.63
N PHE A 67 13.16 -1.86 -1.21
CA PHE A 67 12.21 -2.68 -1.96
C PHE A 67 11.45 -1.82 -2.98
N TYR A 68 11.45 -2.25 -4.24
CA TYR A 68 10.77 -1.57 -5.35
C TYR A 68 9.55 -2.38 -5.80
N CYS A 69 8.43 -1.71 -6.08
CA CYS A 69 7.19 -2.39 -6.45
C CYS A 69 7.17 -2.90 -7.91
N SER A 70 7.99 -2.34 -8.80
CA SER A 70 8.17 -2.75 -10.20
C SER A 70 9.55 -2.34 -10.75
N GLU A 71 10.00 -2.99 -11.84
CA GLU A 71 11.22 -2.59 -12.56
C GLU A 71 11.15 -1.14 -13.10
N MET A 72 9.96 -0.65 -13.46
CA MET A 72 9.75 0.75 -13.86
C MET A 72 10.04 1.74 -12.73
N ASP A 73 9.75 1.39 -11.48
CA ASP A 73 10.12 2.20 -10.31
C ASP A 73 11.66 2.17 -10.06
N THR A 74 12.36 1.25 -10.75
CA THR A 74 13.84 1.11 -10.75
C THR A 74 14.48 1.91 -11.89
N ILE A 75 13.85 1.97 -13.07
CA ILE A 75 14.36 2.66 -14.27
C ILE A 75 14.40 4.18 -14.11
N ILE A 76 13.52 4.78 -13.30
CA ILE A 76 13.53 6.23 -13.05
C ILE A 76 14.86 6.70 -12.42
N LYS A 77 15.63 5.81 -11.76
CA LYS A 77 16.99 6.14 -11.26
C LYS A 77 18.08 6.18 -12.34
N GLY A 78 17.86 5.63 -13.52
CA GLY A 78 18.85 5.63 -14.61
C GLY A 78 18.92 6.93 -15.42
N SER A 79 17.97 7.85 -15.21
CA SER A 79 17.78 9.02 -16.09
C SER A 79 18.09 10.37 -15.44
N TYR A 80 18.53 10.41 -14.18
CA TYR A 80 19.00 11.66 -13.57
C TYR A 80 20.52 11.74 -13.67
N TYR A 81 20.99 12.07 -14.87
CA TYR A 81 22.27 12.76 -15.02
C TYR A 81 22.04 14.23 -14.66
N TYR A 82 22.60 14.66 -13.54
CA TYR A 82 23.10 16.02 -13.32
C TYR A 82 24.44 15.91 -12.60
#